data_AF-A0A954VQ27-F1
#
_entry.id   AF-A0A954VQ27-F1
#
_cell.length_a   1.000
_cell.length_b   1.000
_cell.length_c   1.000
_cell.angle_alpha   90.00
_cell.angle_beta   90.00
_cell.angle_gamma   90.00
#
_symmetry.space_group_name_H-M   'P 1'
#
loop_
_entity.id
_entity.type
_entity.pdbx_description
1 polymer ?
#
loop_
_entity_poly.entity_id
_entity_poly.type
_entity_poly.pdbx_seq_one_letter_code
_entity_poly.pdbx_strand_id
1 'polypeptide(L)'
;VLQDSNEQKQRLLLASAVSRRNLQTVKPDVGSPTVFPLEPPMGWSAMETQLQVRLRACEILLRKNGYLSARQEANEAAIFLIRHLDQMRNRFYSEPLFAQANVALDEAEDFTTYAHTSTDPSFLHRLVESHQTSVISPSAMDGVSPLLAAQHYRQYAMDCLLASASQHPWMSDIYYAIGRVYQAQSMADQEAPELLRWRAMVYFRAAFQVLPSNALAANQLGFMLLQLDRPQEAREALVASYTAQATLPALENLIEVSRRLNDNATYQWALKAHASMRQASPPRNGPEYVVIDPDAFAAISPPGLGPK
;
A
#
# COMPACT_ATOMS: atom_id res chain seq x y z
N VAL A 1 -53.35 -38.79 21.33
CA VAL A 1 -52.79 -37.54 20.73
C VAL A 1 -51.90 -36.75 21.70
N LEU A 2 -52.30 -36.53 22.97
CA LEU A 2 -51.45 -35.79 23.93
C LEU A 2 -50.27 -36.59 24.53
N GLN A 3 -50.30 -37.93 24.51
CA GLN A 3 -49.20 -38.76 25.04
C GLN A 3 -48.00 -38.88 24.07
N ASP A 4 -48.23 -38.93 22.74
CA ASP A 4 -47.16 -39.00 21.74
C ASP A 4 -46.23 -37.77 21.72
N SER A 5 -46.78 -36.59 22.05
CA SER A 5 -46.02 -35.34 22.03
C SER A 5 -44.95 -35.29 23.13
N ASN A 6 -45.19 -35.95 24.26
CA ASN A 6 -44.26 -35.93 25.39
C ASN A 6 -43.10 -36.91 25.17
N GLU A 7 -43.37 -38.05 24.54
CA GLU A 7 -42.36 -39.05 24.21
C GLU A 7 -41.41 -38.56 23.10
N GLN A 8 -41.93 -37.83 22.10
CA GLN A 8 -41.09 -37.17 21.09
C GLN A 8 -40.20 -36.08 21.68
N LYS A 9 -40.69 -35.27 22.63
CA LYS A 9 -39.88 -34.27 23.33
C LYS A 9 -38.78 -34.90 24.17
N GLN A 10 -39.06 -36.01 24.85
CA GLN A 10 -38.05 -36.74 25.62
C GLN A 10 -36.98 -37.37 24.73
N ARG A 11 -37.35 -37.93 23.57
CA ARG A 11 -36.38 -38.46 22.59
C ARG A 11 -35.51 -37.37 21.98
N LEU A 12 -36.06 -36.19 21.67
CA LEU A 12 -35.29 -35.03 21.19
C LEU A 12 -34.33 -34.49 22.25
N LEU A 13 -34.74 -34.44 23.52
CA LEU A 13 -33.88 -34.03 24.63
C LEU A 13 -32.76 -35.04 24.89
N LEU A 14 -33.04 -36.34 24.81
CA LEU A 14 -32.02 -37.38 24.91
C LEU A 14 -31.05 -37.36 23.73
N ALA A 15 -31.52 -37.20 22.50
CA ALA A 15 -30.67 -37.06 21.33
C ALA A 15 -29.76 -35.81 21.40
N SER A 16 -30.30 -34.69 21.88
CA SER A 16 -29.56 -33.44 22.16
C SER A 16 -28.50 -33.64 23.25
N ALA A 17 -28.84 -34.34 24.34
CA ALA A 17 -27.93 -34.60 25.45
C ALA A 17 -26.80 -35.56 25.05
N VAL A 18 -27.06 -36.58 24.23
CA VAL A 18 -26.03 -37.49 23.72
C VAL A 18 -25.12 -36.77 22.72
N SER A 19 -25.66 -35.91 21.85
CA SER A 19 -24.85 -35.07 20.96
C SER A 19 -23.95 -34.10 21.72
N ARG A 20 -24.45 -33.43 22.77
CA ARG A 20 -23.61 -32.54 23.60
C ARG A 20 -22.55 -33.29 24.39
N ARG A 21 -22.85 -34.50 24.88
CA ARG A 21 -21.90 -35.33 25.62
C ARG A 21 -20.79 -35.85 24.72
N ASN A 22 -21.12 -36.26 23.49
CA ASN A 22 -20.13 -36.71 22.51
C ASN A 22 -19.24 -35.56 21.99
N LEU A 23 -19.76 -34.33 21.94
CA LEU A 23 -18.98 -33.13 21.58
C LEU A 23 -18.09 -32.61 22.73
N GLN A 24 -18.37 -32.97 23.98
CA GLN A 24 -17.58 -32.54 25.14
C GLN A 24 -16.47 -33.53 25.57
N THR A 25 -16.49 -34.78 25.08
CA THR A 25 -15.54 -35.82 25.54
C THR A 25 -14.31 -36.03 24.66
N VAL A 26 -14.05 -35.19 23.68
CA VAL A 26 -12.80 -35.25 22.89
C VAL A 26 -12.20 -33.86 22.83
N LYS A 27 -11.58 -33.46 23.94
CA LYS A 27 -10.53 -32.44 23.93
C LYS A 27 -9.21 -33.20 24.03
N PRO A 28 -8.70 -33.77 22.93
CA PRO A 28 -7.34 -34.21 22.94
C PRO A 28 -6.54 -32.91 22.83
N ASP A 29 -5.73 -32.65 23.84
CA ASP A 29 -4.60 -31.74 23.78
C ASP A 29 -3.56 -32.34 22.80
N VAL A 30 -4.00 -32.63 21.56
CA VAL A 30 -3.08 -32.91 20.46
C VAL A 30 -2.58 -31.53 20.11
N GLY A 31 -1.38 -31.21 20.61
CA GLY A 31 -0.66 -30.03 20.15
C GLY A 31 -0.83 -29.92 18.64
N SER A 32 -1.31 -28.76 18.20
CA SER A 32 -1.67 -28.49 16.80
C SER A 32 -0.68 -29.21 15.89
N PRO A 33 -1.13 -30.08 14.97
CA PRO A 33 -0.23 -30.92 14.20
C PRO A 33 0.85 -30.03 13.60
N THR A 34 2.10 -30.28 13.98
CA THR A 34 3.24 -29.54 13.47
C THR A 34 3.37 -29.92 12.01
N VAL A 35 2.73 -29.14 11.13
CA VAL A 35 2.85 -29.32 9.68
C VAL A 35 4.25 -28.84 9.33
N PHE A 36 5.11 -29.75 8.91
CA PHE A 36 6.42 -29.40 8.36
C PHE A 36 6.26 -29.14 6.87
N PRO A 37 6.91 -28.10 6.31
CA PRO A 37 6.93 -27.89 4.88
C PRO A 37 7.56 -29.10 4.18
N LEU A 38 6.87 -29.65 3.18
CA LEU A 38 7.34 -30.80 2.40
C LEU A 38 8.52 -30.43 1.48
N GLU A 39 8.58 -29.16 1.08
CA GLU A 39 9.61 -28.61 0.20
C GLU A 39 10.33 -27.45 0.90
N PRO A 40 11.67 -27.33 0.73
CA PRO A 40 12.40 -26.20 1.27
C PRO A 40 11.89 -24.90 0.63
N PRO A 41 11.84 -23.79 1.40
CA PRO A 41 11.43 -22.50 0.87
C PRO A 41 12.40 -22.04 -0.23
N MET A 42 11.88 -21.27 -1.18
CA MET A 42 12.68 -20.65 -2.23
C MET A 42 13.86 -19.86 -1.63
N GLY A 43 15.04 -19.92 -2.24
CA GLY A 43 16.17 -19.09 -1.80
C GLY A 43 15.90 -17.59 -2.01
N TRP A 44 16.47 -16.75 -1.13
CA TRP A 44 16.28 -15.29 -1.17
C TRP A 44 16.67 -14.66 -2.52
N SER A 45 17.67 -15.17 -3.23
CA SER A 45 18.06 -14.65 -4.55
C SER A 45 16.99 -14.87 -5.63
N ALA A 46 16.35 -16.05 -5.62
CA ALA A 46 15.24 -16.34 -6.52
C ALA A 46 14.00 -15.50 -6.16
N MET A 47 13.76 -15.32 -4.87
CA MET A 47 12.71 -14.44 -4.35
C MET A 47 12.91 -12.99 -4.82
N GLU A 48 14.12 -12.44 -4.67
CA GLU A 48 14.48 -11.10 -5.12
C GLU A 48 14.23 -10.93 -6.62
N THR A 49 14.69 -11.90 -7.42
CA THR A 49 14.52 -11.88 -8.88
C THR A 49 13.03 -11.81 -9.26
N GLN A 50 12.20 -12.64 -8.62
CA GLN A 50 10.76 -12.66 -8.88
C GLN A 50 10.08 -11.35 -8.45
N LEU A 51 10.46 -10.78 -7.32
CA LEU A 51 9.94 -9.48 -6.87
C LEU A 51 10.32 -8.36 -7.83
N GLN A 52 11.58 -8.31 -8.26
CA GLN A 52 12.04 -7.31 -9.24
C GLN A 52 11.30 -7.42 -10.57
N VAL A 53 11.01 -8.63 -11.06
CA VAL A 53 10.22 -8.84 -12.28
C VAL A 53 8.83 -8.24 -12.14
N ARG A 54 8.14 -8.50 -11.02
CA ARG A 54 6.79 -7.99 -10.76
C ARG A 54 6.75 -6.48 -10.56
N LEU A 55 7.68 -5.92 -9.79
CA LEU A 55 7.78 -4.47 -9.59
C LEU A 55 8.07 -3.75 -10.90
N ARG A 56 8.93 -4.31 -11.76
CA ARG A 56 9.18 -3.77 -13.10
C ARG A 56 7.94 -3.87 -14.00
N ALA A 57 7.19 -4.98 -13.94
CA ALA A 57 5.93 -5.11 -14.67
C ALA A 57 4.92 -4.05 -14.23
N CYS A 58 4.77 -3.84 -12.92
CA CYS A 58 3.96 -2.76 -12.35
C CYS A 58 4.37 -1.38 -12.90
N GLU A 59 5.66 -1.05 -12.91
CA GLU A 59 6.15 0.22 -13.47
C GLU A 59 5.82 0.38 -14.97
N ILE A 60 6.00 -0.67 -15.77
CA ILE A 60 5.68 -0.65 -17.20
C ILE A 60 4.18 -0.40 -17.40
N LEU A 61 3.33 -1.06 -16.61
CA LEU A 61 1.87 -0.89 -16.65
C LEU A 61 1.47 0.53 -16.24
N LEU A 62 2.10 1.11 -15.22
CA LEU A 62 1.85 2.50 -14.81
C LEU A 62 2.18 3.50 -15.93
N ARG A 63 3.29 3.31 -16.65
CA ARG A 63 3.65 4.16 -17.80
C ARG A 63 2.64 4.06 -18.94
N LYS A 64 1.89 2.95 -19.02
CA LYS A 64 0.82 2.72 -20.00
C LYS A 64 -0.58 3.07 -19.46
N ASN A 65 -0.66 3.72 -18.30
CA ASN A 65 -1.93 4.04 -17.61
C ASN A 65 -2.78 2.80 -17.26
N GLY A 66 -2.17 1.62 -17.17
CA GLY A 66 -2.83 0.36 -16.78
C GLY A 66 -2.94 0.23 -15.26
N TYR A 67 -3.65 1.14 -14.59
CA TYR A 67 -3.64 1.26 -13.12
C TYR A 67 -4.12 0.01 -12.39
N LEU A 68 -5.23 -0.61 -12.85
CA LEU A 68 -5.78 -1.81 -12.21
C LEU A 68 -4.82 -3.01 -12.32
N SER A 69 -4.22 -3.22 -13.49
CA SER A 69 -3.23 -4.28 -13.70
C SER A 69 -1.93 -4.01 -12.93
N ALA A 70 -1.47 -2.75 -12.88
CA ALA A 70 -0.31 -2.37 -12.08
C ALA A 70 -0.55 -2.65 -10.59
N ARG A 71 -1.75 -2.33 -10.09
CA ARG A 71 -2.16 -2.61 -8.71
C ARG A 71 -2.16 -4.11 -8.42
N GLN A 72 -2.69 -4.90 -9.35
CA GLN A 72 -2.69 -6.36 -9.23
C GLN A 72 -1.25 -6.90 -9.12
N GLU A 73 -0.34 -6.50 -10.02
CA GLU A 73 1.06 -6.94 -9.98
C GLU A 73 1.76 -6.57 -8.66
N ALA A 74 1.55 -5.35 -8.17
CA ALA A 74 2.15 -4.90 -6.91
C ALA A 74 1.57 -5.65 -5.69
N ASN A 75 0.26 -5.93 -5.67
CA ASN A 75 -0.37 -6.73 -4.63
C ASN A 75 0.07 -8.20 -4.67
N GLU A 76 0.21 -8.79 -5.87
CA GLU A 76 0.74 -10.14 -6.02
C GLU A 76 2.19 -10.23 -5.53
N ALA A 77 3.02 -9.20 -5.76
CA ALA A 77 4.36 -9.13 -5.19
C ALA A 77 4.33 -9.09 -3.65
N ALA A 78 3.42 -8.31 -3.05
CA ALA A 78 3.23 -8.27 -1.59
C ALA A 78 2.85 -9.63 -1.02
N ILE A 79 1.82 -10.26 -1.59
CA ILE A 79 1.32 -11.58 -1.17
C ILE A 79 2.41 -12.64 -1.31
N PHE A 80 3.17 -12.60 -2.41
CA PHE A 80 4.27 -13.53 -2.65
C PHE A 80 5.35 -13.44 -1.56
N LEU A 81 5.79 -12.23 -1.20
CA LEU A 81 6.76 -12.04 -0.12
C LEU A 81 6.21 -12.40 1.25
N ILE A 82 4.97 -12.01 1.54
CA ILE A 82 4.32 -12.30 2.81
C ILE A 82 4.16 -13.82 3.03
N ARG A 83 3.73 -14.56 2.02
CA ARG A 83 3.62 -16.03 2.11
C ARG A 83 4.97 -16.68 2.34
N HIS A 84 6.02 -16.16 1.71
CA HIS A 84 7.38 -16.63 1.95
C HIS A 84 7.82 -16.37 3.39
N LEU A 85 7.54 -15.19 3.94
CA LEU A 85 7.81 -14.86 5.34
C LEU A 85 7.05 -15.75 6.33
N ASP A 86 5.77 -16.02 6.05
CA ASP A 86 4.93 -16.92 6.84
C ASP A 86 5.45 -18.36 6.81
N GLN A 87 5.87 -18.84 5.63
CA GLN A 87 6.51 -20.16 5.47
C GLN A 87 7.80 -20.26 6.28
N MET A 88 8.68 -19.25 6.21
CA MET A 88 9.94 -19.20 6.96
C MET A 88 9.72 -19.21 8.48
N ARG A 89 8.59 -18.65 8.95
CA ARG A 89 8.20 -18.64 10.38
C ARG A 89 7.39 -19.85 10.80
N ASN A 90 6.99 -20.69 9.85
CA ASN A 90 6.00 -21.74 10.04
C ASN A 90 4.73 -21.24 10.74
N ARG A 91 4.23 -20.06 10.33
CA ARG A 91 3.05 -19.43 10.93
C ARG A 91 2.30 -18.63 9.89
N PHE A 92 0.99 -18.84 9.80
CA PHE A 92 0.09 -17.99 9.01
C PHE A 92 -0.25 -16.73 9.81
N TYR A 93 0.49 -15.64 9.58
CA TYR A 93 0.40 -14.42 10.38
C TYR A 93 0.37 -13.15 9.53
N SER A 94 1.32 -13.00 8.61
CA SER A 94 1.46 -11.79 7.80
C SER A 94 0.37 -11.67 6.74
N GLU A 95 -0.07 -12.77 6.11
CA GLU A 95 -1.11 -12.71 5.06
C GLU A 95 -2.47 -12.21 5.56
N PRO A 96 -3.03 -12.71 6.69
CA PRO A 96 -4.24 -12.17 7.27
C PRO A 96 -4.14 -10.68 7.61
N LEU A 97 -3.00 -10.22 8.11
CA LEU A 97 -2.80 -8.81 8.45
C LEU A 97 -2.81 -7.91 7.22
N PHE A 98 -2.16 -8.34 6.13
CA PHE A 98 -2.21 -7.59 4.89
C PHE A 98 -3.63 -7.55 4.28
N ALA A 99 -4.39 -8.65 4.38
CA ALA A 99 -5.79 -8.67 3.98
C ALA A 99 -6.64 -7.71 4.83
N GLN A 100 -6.48 -7.74 6.16
CA GLN A 100 -7.16 -6.83 7.10
C GLN A 100 -6.84 -5.37 6.83
N ALA A 101 -5.58 -5.04 6.48
CA ALA A 101 -5.21 -3.68 6.12
C ALA A 101 -5.97 -3.18 4.88
N ASN A 102 -6.12 -4.03 3.86
CA ASN A 102 -6.86 -3.65 2.65
C ASN A 102 -8.35 -3.47 2.94
N VAL A 103 -8.96 -4.38 3.69
CA VAL A 103 -10.36 -4.28 4.14
C VAL A 103 -10.59 -2.99 4.92
N ALA A 104 -9.73 -2.69 5.90
CA ALA A 104 -9.84 -1.46 6.68
C ALA A 104 -9.67 -0.20 5.83
N LEU A 105 -8.88 -0.25 4.74
CA LEU A 105 -8.77 0.86 3.79
C LEU A 105 -10.00 1.00 2.90
N ASP A 106 -10.64 -0.09 2.47
CA ASP A 106 -11.92 -0.04 1.75
C ASP A 106 -13.00 0.56 2.67
N GLU A 107 -13.11 0.06 3.90
CA GLU A 107 -14.07 0.54 4.89
C GLU A 107 -13.83 2.00 5.33
N ALA A 108 -12.58 2.48 5.25
CA ALA A 108 -12.28 3.89 5.46
C ALA A 108 -12.89 4.81 4.37
N GLU A 109 -13.05 4.31 3.14
CA GLU A 109 -13.64 5.04 2.01
C GLU A 109 -15.17 5.15 2.12
N ASP A 110 -15.81 4.24 2.85
CA ASP A 110 -17.26 4.29 3.07
C ASP A 110 -17.69 5.55 3.86
N PHE A 111 -16.84 6.01 4.79
CA PHE A 111 -17.07 7.24 5.55
C PHE A 111 -17.01 8.51 4.71
N THR A 112 -16.42 8.47 3.53
CA THR A 112 -16.40 9.60 2.59
C THR A 112 -17.52 9.52 1.57
N THR A 113 -17.80 8.31 1.05
CA THR A 113 -18.82 8.12 0.01
C THR A 113 -20.23 8.31 0.55
N TYR A 114 -20.52 7.77 1.74
CA TYR A 114 -21.89 7.72 2.26
C TYR A 114 -22.21 8.78 3.31
N ALA A 115 -21.20 9.36 3.98
CA ALA A 115 -21.47 10.35 5.02
C ALA A 115 -22.06 11.66 4.49
N HIS A 116 -21.86 11.97 3.20
CA HIS A 116 -22.44 13.16 2.58
C HIS A 116 -23.91 12.98 2.16
N THR A 117 -24.39 11.73 2.06
CA THR A 117 -25.72 11.43 1.51
C THR A 117 -26.75 11.13 2.59
N SER A 118 -26.33 10.75 3.80
CA SER A 118 -27.23 10.41 4.90
C SER A 118 -27.46 11.58 5.87
N THR A 119 -28.73 11.91 6.10
CA THR A 119 -29.17 12.84 7.16
C THR A 119 -29.51 12.14 8.47
N ASP A 120 -29.49 10.80 8.50
CA ASP A 120 -29.86 10.00 9.66
C ASP A 120 -28.72 9.97 10.70
N PRO A 121 -28.94 10.48 11.93
CA PRO A 121 -27.92 10.47 12.99
C PRO A 121 -27.42 9.06 13.35
N SER A 122 -28.25 8.02 13.15
CA SER A 122 -27.91 6.63 13.46
C SER A 122 -27.19 5.90 12.31
N PHE A 123 -27.00 6.57 11.17
CA PHE A 123 -26.33 5.99 10.00
C PHE A 123 -24.90 5.55 10.30
N LEU A 124 -24.11 6.37 10.99
CA LEU A 124 -22.72 6.06 11.29
C LEU A 124 -22.56 4.82 12.18
N HIS A 125 -23.48 4.61 13.13
CA HIS A 125 -23.50 3.40 13.95
C HIS A 125 -23.72 2.17 13.08
N ARG A 126 -24.75 2.18 12.23
CA ARG A 126 -25.05 1.05 11.33
C ARG A 126 -23.92 0.78 10.34
N LEU A 127 -23.27 1.85 9.84
CA LEU A 127 -22.13 1.71 8.95
C LEU A 127 -20.98 0.98 9.65
N VAL A 128 -20.57 1.44 10.83
CA VAL A 128 -19.51 0.80 11.63
C VAL A 128 -19.89 -0.63 12.03
N GLU A 129 -21.14 -0.90 12.37
CA GLU A 129 -21.61 -2.26 12.68
C GLU A 129 -21.58 -3.21 11.48
N SER A 130 -21.66 -2.68 10.25
CA SER A 130 -21.59 -3.47 9.02
C SER A 130 -20.17 -3.80 8.57
N HIS A 131 -19.18 -3.08 9.11
CA HIS A 131 -17.78 -3.29 8.80
C HIS A 131 -17.24 -4.56 9.46
N GLN A 132 -16.30 -5.21 8.79
CA GLN A 132 -15.55 -6.35 9.31
C GLN A 132 -14.47 -5.88 10.30
N THR A 133 -13.91 -4.68 10.12
CA THR A 133 -12.84 -4.18 10.99
C THR A 133 -13.39 -3.59 12.28
N SER A 134 -13.06 -4.20 13.41
CA SER A 134 -13.46 -3.72 14.74
C SER A 134 -12.48 -2.68 15.30
N VAL A 135 -12.45 -1.47 14.72
CA VAL A 135 -11.59 -0.37 15.22
C VAL A 135 -12.30 0.50 16.25
N ILE A 136 -13.58 0.79 16.02
CA ILE A 136 -14.37 1.69 16.86
C ILE A 136 -15.54 0.89 17.41
N SER A 137 -15.71 0.89 18.73
CA SER A 137 -16.89 0.28 19.33
C SER A 137 -18.14 1.12 18.99
N PRO A 138 -19.28 0.51 18.64
CA PRO A 138 -20.51 1.26 18.36
C PRO A 138 -20.94 2.19 19.50
N SER A 139 -20.63 1.84 20.75
CA SER A 139 -20.93 2.68 21.92
C SER A 139 -20.00 3.90 22.07
N ALA A 140 -18.87 3.94 21.36
CA ALA A 140 -17.91 5.03 21.37
C ALA A 140 -18.11 6.01 20.19
N MET A 141 -19.15 5.82 19.38
CA MET A 141 -19.43 6.64 18.20
C MET A 141 -20.09 7.99 18.52
N ASP A 142 -20.56 8.19 19.74
CA ASP A 142 -21.17 9.45 20.17
C ASP A 142 -20.18 10.61 20.02
N GLY A 143 -20.47 11.53 19.10
CA GLY A 143 -19.62 12.70 18.81
C GLY A 143 -18.44 12.44 17.86
N VAL A 144 -18.28 11.23 17.33
CA VAL A 144 -17.25 10.91 16.33
C VAL A 144 -17.70 11.38 14.95
N SER A 145 -16.92 12.24 14.30
CA SER A 145 -17.18 12.63 12.92
C SER A 145 -16.78 11.51 11.94
N PRO A 146 -17.41 11.41 10.75
CA PRO A 146 -17.03 10.44 9.72
C PRO A 146 -15.55 10.53 9.36
N LEU A 147 -15.00 11.75 9.31
CA LEU A 147 -13.58 11.99 9.03
C LEU A 147 -12.68 11.38 10.10
N LEU A 148 -13.03 11.54 11.39
CA LEU A 148 -12.29 10.95 12.50
C LEU A 148 -12.41 9.42 12.48
N ALA A 149 -13.59 8.88 12.19
CA ALA A 149 -13.77 7.44 12.02
C ALA A 149 -12.88 6.88 10.91
N ALA A 150 -12.85 7.51 9.74
CA ALA A 150 -11.97 7.15 8.63
C ALA A 150 -10.47 7.22 9.01
N GLN A 151 -10.07 8.13 9.89
CA GLN A 151 -8.69 8.21 10.39
C GLN A 151 -8.33 6.99 11.24
N HIS A 152 -9.23 6.54 12.13
CA HIS A 152 -9.02 5.33 12.93
C HIS A 152 -8.85 4.08 12.05
N TYR A 153 -9.68 3.90 11.02
CA TYR A 153 -9.56 2.77 10.09
C TYR A 153 -8.24 2.82 9.29
N ARG A 154 -7.82 4.00 8.82
CA ARG A 154 -6.52 4.17 8.15
C ARG A 154 -5.34 3.91 9.09
N GLN A 155 -5.44 4.28 10.36
CA GLN A 155 -4.42 3.97 11.36
C GLN A 155 -4.35 2.47 11.64
N TYR A 156 -5.49 1.80 11.81
CA TYR A 156 -5.53 0.35 11.94
C TYR A 156 -4.90 -0.35 10.72
N ALA A 157 -5.24 0.10 9.51
CA ALA A 157 -4.65 -0.43 8.29
C ALA A 157 -3.13 -0.25 8.26
N MET A 158 -2.63 0.92 8.66
CA MET A 158 -1.19 1.17 8.79
C MET A 158 -0.54 0.16 9.74
N ASP A 159 -1.10 -0.04 10.93
CA ASP A 159 -0.54 -0.95 11.93
C ASP A 159 -0.51 -2.39 11.40
N CYS A 160 -1.57 -2.81 10.70
CA CYS A 160 -1.63 -4.10 9.99
C CYS A 160 -0.58 -4.23 8.88
N LEU A 161 -0.37 -3.19 8.06
CA LEU A 161 0.67 -3.19 7.02
C LEU A 161 2.06 -3.38 7.66
N LEU A 162 2.40 -2.58 8.67
CA LEU A 162 3.69 -2.67 9.36
C LEU A 162 3.93 -4.05 9.98
N ALA A 163 2.91 -4.60 10.63
CA ALA A 163 2.98 -5.94 11.21
C ALA A 163 3.14 -7.02 10.13
N SER A 164 2.39 -6.93 9.03
CA SER A 164 2.48 -7.89 7.91
C SER A 164 3.85 -7.88 7.25
N ALA A 165 4.46 -6.70 7.11
CA ALA A 165 5.77 -6.55 6.49
C ALA A 165 6.90 -7.14 7.32
N SER A 166 6.70 -7.24 8.64
CA SER A 166 7.68 -7.74 9.60
C SER A 166 9.07 -7.12 9.42
N GLN A 167 9.09 -5.81 9.13
CA GLN A 167 10.29 -4.99 8.89
C GLN A 167 11.17 -5.47 7.73
N HIS A 168 10.65 -6.29 6.79
CA HIS A 168 11.45 -6.74 5.66
C HIS A 168 11.67 -5.61 4.64
N PRO A 169 12.92 -5.27 4.25
CA PRO A 169 13.21 -4.12 3.37
C PRO A 169 12.45 -4.15 2.04
N TRP A 170 12.33 -5.30 1.38
CA TRP A 170 11.57 -5.41 0.12
C TRP A 170 10.08 -5.06 0.25
N MET A 171 9.49 -5.16 1.44
CA MET A 171 8.11 -4.68 1.66
C MET A 171 8.02 -3.16 1.55
N SER A 172 9.09 -2.44 1.89
CA SER A 172 9.16 -0.99 1.65
C SER A 172 9.03 -0.66 0.17
N ASP A 173 9.72 -1.40 -0.70
CA ASP A 173 9.69 -1.14 -2.15
C ASP A 173 8.34 -1.54 -2.76
N ILE A 174 7.75 -2.63 -2.27
CA ILE A 174 6.41 -3.07 -2.69
C ILE A 174 5.34 -2.06 -2.26
N TYR A 175 5.35 -1.62 -1.00
CA TYR A 175 4.42 -0.58 -0.52
C TYR A 175 4.62 0.75 -1.25
N TYR A 176 5.86 1.12 -1.54
CA TYR A 176 6.14 2.27 -2.40
C TYR A 176 5.50 2.11 -3.79
N ALA A 177 5.64 0.94 -4.42
CA ALA A 177 5.03 0.67 -5.71
C ALA A 177 3.49 0.75 -5.65
N ILE A 178 2.86 0.12 -4.66
CA ILE A 178 1.40 0.21 -4.45
C ILE A 178 0.96 1.67 -4.27
N GLY A 179 1.68 2.43 -3.45
CA GLY A 179 1.42 3.87 -3.26
C GLY A 179 1.52 4.67 -4.55
N ARG A 180 2.53 4.38 -5.40
CA ARG A 180 2.68 4.98 -6.73
C ARG A 180 1.50 4.66 -7.65
N VAL A 181 0.93 3.46 -7.56
CA VAL A 181 -0.26 3.10 -8.35
C VAL A 181 -1.45 3.95 -7.93
N TYR A 182 -1.76 4.02 -6.64
CA TYR A 182 -2.87 4.83 -6.13
C TYR A 182 -2.68 6.32 -6.43
N GLN A 183 -1.45 6.85 -6.29
CA GLN A 183 -1.12 8.22 -6.66
C GLN A 183 -1.40 8.48 -8.14
N ALA A 184 -0.89 7.63 -9.04
CA ALA A 184 -1.10 7.79 -10.47
C ALA A 184 -2.59 7.71 -10.84
N GLN A 185 -3.32 6.76 -10.24
CA GLN A 185 -4.76 6.63 -10.42
C GLN A 185 -5.49 7.89 -9.93
N SER A 186 -5.10 8.45 -8.78
CA SER A 186 -5.69 9.69 -8.23
C SER A 186 -5.49 10.92 -9.11
N MET A 187 -4.45 10.93 -9.95
CA MET A 187 -4.20 12.02 -10.90
C MET A 187 -5.04 11.88 -12.17
N ALA A 188 -5.49 10.65 -12.49
CA ALA A 188 -6.31 10.35 -13.65
C ALA A 188 -7.81 10.35 -13.34
N ASP A 189 -8.19 10.02 -12.11
CA ASP A 189 -9.56 9.97 -11.64
C ASP A 189 -10.11 11.38 -11.35
N GLN A 190 -11.29 11.68 -11.90
CA GLN A 190 -11.98 12.96 -11.74
C GLN A 190 -13.03 12.92 -10.62
N GLU A 191 -13.53 11.74 -10.27
CA GLU A 191 -14.69 11.60 -9.38
C GLU A 191 -14.28 11.58 -7.90
N ALA A 192 -13.27 10.77 -7.55
CA ALA A 192 -12.85 10.58 -6.16
C ALA A 192 -11.32 10.63 -5.95
N PRO A 193 -10.60 11.65 -6.48
CA PRO A 193 -9.14 11.70 -6.38
C PRO A 193 -8.62 11.72 -4.94
N GLU A 194 -9.36 12.31 -3.99
CA GLU A 194 -8.91 12.40 -2.59
C GLU A 194 -8.82 11.04 -1.89
N LEU A 195 -9.72 10.09 -2.18
CA LEU A 195 -9.71 8.76 -1.57
C LEU A 195 -8.44 8.00 -1.95
N LEU A 196 -8.13 8.02 -3.24
CA LEU A 196 -6.93 7.42 -3.79
C LEU A 196 -5.66 8.10 -3.25
N ARG A 197 -5.67 9.43 -3.02
CA ARG A 197 -4.56 10.13 -2.38
C ARG A 197 -4.34 9.68 -0.94
N TRP A 198 -5.40 9.48 -0.16
CA TRP A 198 -5.28 8.99 1.22
C TRP A 198 -4.72 7.56 1.25
N ARG A 199 -5.17 6.68 0.36
CA ARG A 199 -4.59 5.34 0.20
C ARG A 199 -3.11 5.38 -0.17
N ALA A 200 -2.75 6.19 -1.17
CA ALA A 200 -1.36 6.37 -1.57
C ALA A 200 -0.50 6.84 -0.38
N MET A 201 -0.99 7.81 0.40
CA MET A 201 -0.30 8.32 1.60
C MET A 201 -0.09 7.22 2.66
N VAL A 202 -1.09 6.37 2.93
CA VAL A 202 -0.97 5.24 3.87
C VAL A 202 0.14 4.30 3.40
N TYR A 203 0.14 3.90 2.13
CA TYR A 203 1.18 3.01 1.60
C TYR A 203 2.58 3.63 1.60
N PHE A 204 2.73 4.91 1.25
CA PHE A 204 4.04 5.58 1.34
C PHE A 204 4.55 5.72 2.78
N ARG A 205 3.65 5.99 3.73
CA ARG A 205 4.00 6.03 5.15
C ARG A 205 4.39 4.64 5.67
N ALA A 206 3.69 3.58 5.25
CA ALA A 206 4.06 2.22 5.59
C ALA A 206 5.43 1.86 5.01
N ALA A 207 5.68 2.19 3.75
CA ALA A 207 6.99 1.99 3.10
C ALA A 207 8.11 2.68 3.87
N PHE A 208 7.95 3.96 4.18
CA PHE A 208 8.95 4.75 4.91
C PHE A 208 9.19 4.21 6.33
N GLN A 209 8.17 3.75 7.04
CA GLN A 209 8.33 3.19 8.39
C GLN A 209 8.97 1.79 8.38
N VAL A 210 8.72 0.97 7.34
CA VAL A 210 9.41 -0.32 7.16
C VAL A 210 10.90 -0.11 6.91
N LEU A 211 11.27 0.87 6.07
CA LEU A 211 12.66 1.20 5.78
C LEU A 211 12.87 2.72 5.76
N PRO A 212 13.28 3.35 6.88
CA PRO A 212 13.48 4.80 6.96
C PRO A 212 14.56 5.35 6.02
N SER A 213 15.47 4.49 5.53
CA SER A 213 16.47 4.87 4.53
C SER A 213 15.93 4.86 3.09
N ASN A 214 14.67 4.48 2.85
CA ASN A 214 14.06 4.52 1.53
C ASN A 214 13.74 5.97 1.12
N ALA A 215 14.70 6.65 0.51
CA ALA A 215 14.58 8.03 0.09
C ALA A 215 13.40 8.26 -0.88
N LEU A 216 13.10 7.30 -1.76
CA LEU A 216 12.00 7.41 -2.72
C LEU A 216 10.65 7.41 -2.01
N ALA A 217 10.44 6.50 -1.05
CA ALA A 217 9.23 6.45 -0.24
C ALA A 217 9.06 7.72 0.60
N ALA A 218 10.13 8.17 1.25
CA ALA A 218 10.12 9.41 2.03
C ALA A 218 9.79 10.64 1.18
N ASN A 219 10.36 10.73 -0.03
CA ASN A 219 10.08 11.83 -0.96
C ASN A 219 8.60 11.84 -1.39
N GLN A 220 8.06 10.68 -1.79
CA GLN A 220 6.68 10.59 -2.23
C GLN A 220 5.70 10.81 -1.07
N LEU A 221 6.01 10.33 0.14
CA LEU A 221 5.24 10.65 1.34
C LEU A 221 5.18 12.16 1.56
N GLY A 222 6.32 12.84 1.50
CA GLY A 222 6.41 14.29 1.62
C GLY A 222 5.58 15.04 0.57
N PHE A 223 5.68 14.63 -0.69
CA PHE A 223 4.86 15.16 -1.77
C PHE A 223 3.36 14.95 -1.51
N MET A 224 2.93 13.75 -1.13
CA MET A 224 1.52 13.46 -0.84
C MET A 224 0.98 14.26 0.35
N LEU A 225 1.79 14.46 1.39
CA LEU A 225 1.42 15.29 2.53
C LEU A 225 1.23 16.76 2.12
N LEU A 226 2.02 17.29 1.18
CA LEU A 226 1.78 18.61 0.60
C LEU A 226 0.47 18.69 -0.19
N GLN A 227 0.11 17.63 -0.92
CA GLN A 227 -1.16 17.57 -1.65
C GLN A 227 -2.39 17.51 -0.71
N LEU A 228 -2.20 17.07 0.53
CA LEU A 228 -3.22 16.97 1.58
C LEU A 228 -3.15 18.13 2.60
N ASP A 229 -2.40 19.19 2.27
CA ASP A 229 -2.19 20.38 3.10
C ASP A 229 -1.64 20.10 4.52
N ARG A 230 -0.66 19.19 4.62
CA ARG A 230 0.04 18.83 5.86
C ARG A 230 1.53 19.21 5.78
N PRO A 231 1.88 20.50 5.66
CA PRO A 231 3.25 20.91 5.35
C PRO A 231 4.25 20.60 6.47
N GLN A 232 3.83 20.60 7.74
CA GLN A 232 4.74 20.26 8.85
C GLN A 232 5.24 18.82 8.76
N GLU A 233 4.34 17.85 8.57
CA GLU A 233 4.70 16.44 8.39
C GLU A 233 5.43 16.21 7.07
N ALA A 234 5.06 16.94 6.01
CA ALA A 234 5.76 16.86 4.74
C ALA A 234 7.25 17.22 4.89
N ARG A 235 7.55 18.28 5.67
CA ARG A 235 8.93 18.71 5.91
C ARG A 235 9.77 17.59 6.52
N GLU A 236 9.24 16.90 7.52
CA GLU A 236 9.95 15.79 8.19
C GLU A 236 10.30 14.67 7.21
N ALA A 237 9.33 14.22 6.41
CA ALA A 237 9.54 13.18 5.41
C ALA A 237 10.54 13.62 4.31
N LEU A 238 10.46 14.88 3.87
CA LEU A 238 11.35 15.41 2.82
C LEU A 238 12.78 15.62 3.31
N VAL A 239 12.97 16.03 4.57
CA VAL A 239 14.31 16.10 5.19
C VAL A 239 14.90 14.69 5.32
N ALA A 240 14.11 13.71 5.75
CA ALA A 240 14.55 12.31 5.80
C ALA A 240 14.95 11.79 4.41
N SER A 241 14.14 12.07 3.39
CA SER A 241 14.44 11.76 1.98
C SER A 241 15.78 12.34 1.53
N TYR A 242 15.97 13.65 1.70
CA TYR A 242 17.21 14.32 1.29
C TYR A 242 18.44 13.81 2.03
N THR A 243 18.29 13.52 3.33
CA THR A 243 19.36 12.97 4.17
C THR A 243 19.77 11.57 3.73
N ALA A 244 18.80 10.72 3.38
CA ALA A 244 19.06 9.38 2.87
C ALA A 244 19.66 9.41 1.45
N GLN A 245 19.11 10.24 0.56
CA GLN A 245 19.65 10.45 -0.78
C GLN A 245 19.26 11.84 -1.31
N ALA A 246 20.26 12.70 -1.47
CA ALA A 246 20.06 14.03 -2.05
C ALA A 246 19.67 13.92 -3.53
N THR A 247 18.46 14.36 -3.88
CA THR A 247 17.94 14.35 -5.25
C THR A 247 17.27 15.68 -5.60
N LEU A 248 17.19 16.02 -6.89
CA LEU A 248 16.50 17.24 -7.34
C LEU A 248 15.01 17.26 -6.93
N PRO A 249 14.23 16.17 -7.10
CA PRO A 249 12.83 16.18 -6.66
C PRO A 249 12.66 16.40 -5.15
N ALA A 250 13.57 15.86 -4.32
CA ALA A 250 13.54 16.09 -2.88
C ALA A 250 13.78 17.57 -2.55
N LEU A 251 14.73 18.22 -3.24
CA LEU A 251 14.99 19.65 -3.08
C LEU A 251 13.83 20.52 -3.58
N GLU A 252 13.23 20.20 -4.73
CA GLU A 252 12.05 20.90 -5.27
C GLU A 252 10.89 20.85 -4.28
N ASN A 253 10.61 19.67 -3.72
CA ASN A 253 9.60 19.51 -2.69
C ASN A 253 9.97 20.24 -1.38
N LEU A 254 11.25 20.26 -0.99
CA LEU A 254 11.74 21.01 0.18
C LEU A 254 11.60 22.53 0.02
N ILE A 255 11.79 23.05 -1.20
CA ILE A 255 11.55 24.46 -1.52
C ILE A 255 10.06 24.77 -1.35
N GLU A 256 9.17 23.94 -1.91
CA GLU A 256 7.73 24.15 -1.82
C GLU A 256 7.21 24.06 -0.37
N VAL A 257 7.65 23.06 0.41
CA VAL A 257 7.23 22.97 1.83
C VAL A 257 7.73 24.15 2.65
N SER A 258 8.96 24.60 2.41
CA SER A 258 9.53 25.76 3.12
C SER A 258 8.77 27.04 2.79
N ARG A 259 8.33 27.20 1.53
CA ARG A 259 7.47 28.31 1.10
C ARG A 259 6.14 28.30 1.84
N ARG A 260 5.47 27.14 1.95
CA ARG A 260 4.19 27.02 2.68
C ARG A 260 4.31 27.28 4.18
N LEU A 261 5.43 26.90 4.77
CA LEU A 261 5.71 27.11 6.20
C LEU A 261 6.29 28.50 6.52
N ASN A 262 6.56 29.34 5.52
CA ASN A 262 7.33 30.58 5.67
C ASN A 262 8.71 30.39 6.32
N ASP A 263 9.34 29.22 6.12
CA ASP A 263 10.69 28.91 6.59
C ASP A 263 11.73 29.43 5.59
N ASN A 264 12.04 30.72 5.67
CA ASN A 264 12.96 31.37 4.74
C ASN A 264 14.39 30.79 4.81
N ALA A 265 14.83 30.29 5.97
CA ALA A 265 16.17 29.73 6.11
C ALA A 265 16.32 28.44 5.29
N THR A 266 15.39 27.50 5.48
CA THR A 266 15.37 26.24 4.71
C THR A 266 15.13 26.49 3.23
N TYR A 267 14.24 27.43 2.89
CA TYR A 267 13.96 27.82 1.49
C TYR A 267 15.23 28.28 0.75
N GLN A 268 15.99 29.22 1.34
CA GLN A 268 17.20 29.76 0.71
C GLN A 268 18.31 28.71 0.62
N TRP A 269 18.47 27.87 1.63
CA TRP A 269 19.41 26.75 1.58
C TRP A 269 19.05 25.76 0.46
N ALA A 270 17.79 25.35 0.38
CA ALA A 270 17.32 24.39 -0.62
C ALA A 270 17.47 24.92 -2.06
N LEU A 271 17.21 26.21 -2.30
CA LEU A 271 17.46 26.85 -3.59
C LEU A 271 18.93 26.81 -4.01
N LYS A 272 19.85 27.10 -3.08
CA LYS A 272 21.29 27.04 -3.36
C LYS A 272 21.73 25.60 -3.65
N ALA A 273 21.32 24.65 -2.82
CA ALA A 273 21.63 23.23 -3.01
C ALA A 273 21.09 22.71 -4.36
N HIS A 274 19.88 23.12 -4.73
CA HIS A 274 19.25 22.76 -6.00
C HIS A 274 20.04 23.31 -7.20
N ALA A 275 20.44 24.59 -7.16
CA ALA A 275 21.26 25.20 -8.20
C ALA A 275 22.62 24.49 -8.36
N SER A 276 23.30 24.21 -7.24
CA SER A 276 24.57 23.47 -7.25
C SER A 276 24.45 22.07 -7.83
N MET A 277 23.38 21.33 -7.49
CA MET A 277 23.15 19.98 -8.00
C MET A 277 22.84 19.96 -9.50
N ARG A 278 22.10 20.96 -10.02
CA ARG A 278 21.86 21.10 -11.46
C ARG A 278 23.14 21.42 -12.23
N GLN A 279 24.05 22.23 -11.68
CA GLN A 279 25.33 22.55 -12.32
C GLN A 279 26.32 21.38 -12.29
N ALA A 280 26.29 20.58 -11.22
CA ALA A 280 27.15 19.40 -11.09
C ALA A 280 26.69 18.22 -11.95
N SER A 281 25.44 18.24 -12.43
CA SER A 281 24.95 17.24 -13.37
C SER A 281 25.64 17.45 -14.71
N PRO A 282 26.45 16.49 -15.22
CA PRO A 282 27.13 16.67 -16.50
C PRO A 282 26.08 16.94 -17.59
N PRO A 283 26.41 17.77 -18.61
CA PRO A 283 25.56 17.89 -19.77
C PRO A 283 25.24 16.48 -20.27
N ARG A 284 23.96 16.17 -20.46
CA ARG A 284 23.55 14.92 -21.08
C ARG A 284 24.13 14.94 -22.49
N ASN A 285 25.30 14.34 -22.67
CA ASN A 285 25.79 13.89 -23.96
C ASN A 285 24.87 12.74 -24.40
N GLY A 286 23.63 13.08 -24.75
CA GLY A 286 22.84 12.22 -25.62
C GLY A 286 23.56 12.10 -26.97
N PRO A 287 23.27 11.06 -27.76
CA PRO A 287 23.75 11.03 -29.13
C PRO A 287 23.39 12.36 -29.79
N GLU A 288 24.41 13.05 -30.30
CA GLU A 288 24.20 14.25 -31.08
C GLU A 288 23.37 13.85 -32.31
N TYR A 289 22.13 14.32 -32.36
CA TYR A 289 21.28 14.11 -33.53
C TYR A 289 21.80 15.01 -34.63
N VAL A 290 22.71 14.48 -35.45
CA VAL A 290 23.12 15.12 -36.69
C VAL A 290 22.04 14.87 -37.72
N VAL A 291 21.30 15.91 -38.07
CA VAL A 291 20.41 15.88 -39.23
C VAL A 291 21.29 15.85 -40.48
N ILE A 292 21.35 14.70 -41.12
CA ILE A 292 22.06 14.52 -42.39
C ILE A 292 21.07 14.76 -43.53
N ASP A 293 21.52 15.46 -44.56
CA ASP A 293 20.74 15.64 -45.79
C ASP A 293 20.42 14.27 -46.43
N PRO A 294 19.23 14.07 -47.04
CA PRO A 294 18.89 12.82 -47.72
C PRO A 294 19.94 12.33 -48.73
N ASP A 295 20.58 13.25 -49.46
CA ASP A 295 21.60 12.91 -50.45
C ASP A 295 22.90 12.44 -49.76
N ALA A 296 23.26 13.06 -48.64
CA ALA A 296 24.38 12.63 -47.81
C ALA A 296 24.11 11.26 -47.17
N PHE A 297 22.88 11.00 -46.72
CA PHE A 297 22.49 9.69 -46.20
C PHE A 297 22.56 8.58 -47.26
N ALA A 298 22.10 8.88 -48.49
CA ALA A 298 22.19 7.96 -49.62
C ALA A 298 23.64 7.65 -50.02
N ALA A 299 24.56 8.62 -49.90
CA ALA A 299 25.98 8.43 -50.21
C ALA A 299 26.73 7.55 -49.19
N ILE A 300 26.28 7.54 -47.93
CA ILE A 300 26.93 6.77 -46.84
C ILE A 300 26.32 5.35 -46.73
N SER A 301 25.12 5.15 -47.28
CA SER A 301 24.45 3.85 -47.26
C SER A 301 25.11 2.88 -48.24
N PRO A 302 25.58 1.70 -47.79
CA PRO A 302 26.11 0.70 -48.72
C PRO A 302 25.01 0.32 -49.73
N PRO A 303 25.35 0.09 -51.01
CA PRO A 303 24.40 -0.40 -52.00
C PRO A 303 23.96 -1.82 -51.64
N GLY A 304 22.98 -1.92 -50.76
CA GLY A 304 22.39 -3.16 -50.31
C GLY A 304 21.54 -3.75 -51.43
N LEU A 305 21.93 -4.95 -51.86
CA LEU A 305 21.11 -5.87 -52.66
C LEU A 305 19.66 -5.83 -52.15
N GLY A 306 18.77 -5.24 -52.95
CA GLY A 306 17.35 -5.28 -52.69
C GLY A 306 16.84 -6.73 -52.59
N PRO A 307 15.71 -6.95 -51.90
CA PRO A 307 15.13 -8.28 -51.78
C PRO A 307 14.81 -8.82 -53.18
N LYS A 308 15.30 -10.03 -53.48
CA LYS A 308 14.91 -10.80 -54.66
C LYS A 308 13.53 -11.39 -54.47
#